data_AF-A0A4Q9LFH9-F1
#
_entry.id   AF-A0A4Q9LFH9-F1
#
_cell.length_a   1.000
_cell.length_b   1.000
_cell.length_c   1.000
_cell.angle_alpha   90.00
_cell.angle_beta   90.00
_cell.angle_gamma   90.00
#
_symmetry.space_group_name_H-M   'P 1'
#
loop_
_entity.id
_entity.type
_entity.pdbx_description
1 polymer ?
#
loop_
_entity_poly.entity_id
_entity_poly.type
_entity_poly.pdbx_seq_one_letter_code
_entity_poly.pdbx_strand_id
1 'polypeptide(L)'
;MVRIWIEGCFDLYHPGHVFAFLMAKLLGDYLTAGLRPSDIIEIHKRKPILNDDERYTMLEGCKYIDKTINSRFSVKEMMEDENGKHVNKLFDFVAHGNDPVVCWNGVDCYQVAKERLMYKEFKRVCGFSTTNLIKRIILRNSSILQENDYFAEIDKEILENEECRKFISQIGPQNEENKRVIYISGTFDLFHAGHVSILKYARE
;
A
#
# COMPACT_ATOMS: atom_id res chain seq x y z
N MET A 1 -22.67 5.71 -3.14
CA MET A 1 -21.47 5.06 -2.56
C MET A 1 -20.70 4.41 -3.68
N VAL A 2 -19.57 4.98 -4.07
CA VAL A 2 -18.61 4.45 -5.04
C VAL A 2 -17.59 3.58 -4.31
N ARG A 3 -17.44 2.33 -4.73
CA ARG A 3 -16.56 1.34 -4.09
C ARG A 3 -15.30 1.16 -4.90
N ILE A 4 -14.16 1.37 -4.26
CA ILE A 4 -12.84 1.25 -4.82
C ILE A 4 -12.19 -0.02 -4.29
N TRP A 5 -11.58 -0.78 -5.20
CA TRP A 5 -10.71 -1.90 -4.89
C TRP A 5 -9.26 -1.53 -5.15
N ILE A 6 -8.38 -1.80 -4.21
CA ILE A 6 -6.93 -1.79 -4.42
C ILE A 6 -6.39 -3.12 -3.96
N GLU A 7 -5.49 -3.74 -4.71
CA GLU A 7 -4.87 -4.99 -4.28
C GLU A 7 -3.36 -4.99 -4.43
N GLY A 8 -2.71 -5.82 -3.63
CA GLY A 8 -1.26 -5.89 -3.63
C GLY A 8 -0.69 -6.81 -2.56
N CYS A 9 0.63 -6.94 -2.62
CA CYS A 9 1.40 -7.64 -1.61
C CYS A 9 1.49 -6.84 -0.30
N PHE A 10 1.73 -5.52 -0.41
CA PHE A 10 1.89 -4.61 0.74
C PHE A 10 2.95 -5.04 1.76
N ASP A 11 3.99 -5.75 1.29
CA ASP A 11 5.16 -6.16 2.08
C ASP A 11 6.08 -4.98 2.41
N LEU A 12 6.74 -5.05 3.56
CA LEU A 12 7.52 -3.95 4.14
C LEU A 12 6.74 -2.62 4.10
N TYR A 13 5.62 -2.60 4.81
CA TYR A 13 4.67 -1.48 4.86
C TYR A 13 5.36 -0.13 5.11
N HIS A 14 5.01 0.89 4.33
CA HIS A 14 5.75 2.16 4.28
C HIS A 14 4.86 3.32 3.77
N PRO A 15 5.29 4.60 3.89
CA PRO A 15 4.45 5.75 3.50
C PRO A 15 3.93 5.71 2.06
N GLY A 16 4.69 5.14 1.12
CA GLY A 16 4.22 4.93 -0.25
C GLY A 16 2.94 4.09 -0.37
N HIS A 17 2.75 3.08 0.49
CA HIS A 17 1.50 2.30 0.54
C HIS A 17 0.36 3.14 1.13
N VAL A 18 0.63 3.89 2.22
CA VAL A 18 -0.34 4.81 2.83
C VAL A 18 -0.85 5.83 1.82
N PHE A 19 0.05 6.38 0.99
CA PHE A 19 -0.33 7.29 -0.08
C PHE A 19 -1.22 6.62 -1.12
N ALA A 20 -0.85 5.41 -1.56
CA ALA A 20 -1.65 4.66 -2.51
C ALA A 20 -3.08 4.43 -1.98
N PHE A 21 -3.22 4.12 -0.68
CA PHE A 21 -4.54 3.98 -0.06
C PHE A 21 -5.29 5.30 0.02
N LEU A 22 -4.64 6.41 0.39
CA LEU A 22 -5.25 7.73 0.36
C LEU A 22 -5.75 8.09 -1.05
N MET A 23 -4.90 7.95 -2.06
CA MET A 23 -5.27 8.23 -3.45
C MET A 23 -6.41 7.35 -3.93
N ALA A 24 -6.38 6.06 -3.60
CA ALA A 24 -7.48 5.15 -3.92
C ALA A 24 -8.78 5.55 -3.20
N LYS A 25 -8.70 5.92 -1.91
CA LYS A 25 -9.85 6.39 -1.13
C LYS A 25 -10.44 7.67 -1.71
N LEU A 26 -9.63 8.59 -2.23
CA LEU A 26 -10.10 9.83 -2.87
C LEU A 26 -10.84 9.60 -4.20
N LEU A 27 -10.74 8.41 -4.81
CA LEU A 27 -11.45 8.06 -6.05
C LEU A 27 -12.89 7.58 -5.81
N GLY A 28 -13.31 7.41 -4.56
CA GLY A 28 -14.66 6.96 -4.22
C GLY A 28 -15.03 7.19 -2.77
N ASP A 29 -16.04 6.47 -2.29
CA ASP A 29 -16.59 6.61 -0.95
C ASP A 29 -16.10 5.51 0.00
N TYR A 30 -15.76 4.33 -0.54
CA TYR A 30 -15.42 3.13 0.23
C TYR A 30 -14.25 2.39 -0.42
N LEU A 31 -13.15 2.20 0.31
CA LEU A 31 -11.94 1.52 -0.13
C LEU A 31 -11.85 0.13 0.50
N THR A 32 -11.84 -0.89 -0.36
CA THR A 32 -11.47 -2.26 0.03
C THR A 32 -10.05 -2.57 -0.43
N ALA A 33 -9.21 -3.03 0.50
CA ALA A 33 -7.84 -3.46 0.22
C ALA A 33 -7.77 -4.99 0.14
N GLY A 34 -7.44 -5.51 -1.05
CA GLY A 34 -7.17 -6.92 -1.31
C GLY A 34 -5.72 -7.28 -0.97
N LEU A 35 -5.49 -7.94 0.15
CA LEU A 35 -4.19 -8.50 0.50
C LEU A 35 -3.93 -9.78 -0.28
N ARG A 36 -2.90 -9.80 -1.14
CA ARG A 36 -2.46 -11.02 -1.83
C ARG A 36 -1.72 -11.94 -0.83
N PRO A 37 -2.12 -13.22 -0.69
CA PRO A 37 -1.43 -14.19 0.18
C PRO A 37 -0.03 -14.56 -0.28
N SER A 38 0.84 -14.96 0.65
CA SER A 38 2.22 -15.33 0.32
C SER A 38 2.30 -16.48 -0.68
N ASP A 39 1.48 -17.51 -0.53
CA ASP A 39 1.49 -18.68 -1.42
C ASP A 39 1.11 -18.33 -2.87
N ILE A 40 0.20 -17.36 -3.07
CA ILE A 40 -0.15 -16.84 -4.40
C ILE A 40 0.95 -15.95 -4.98
N ILE A 41 1.61 -15.17 -4.12
CA ILE A 41 2.71 -14.28 -4.53
C ILE A 41 3.93 -15.10 -4.97
N GLU A 42 4.26 -16.15 -4.21
CA GLU A 42 5.43 -17.02 -4.42
C GLU A 42 5.44 -17.71 -5.80
N ILE A 43 4.28 -17.88 -6.42
CA ILE A 43 4.16 -18.42 -7.80
C ILE A 43 4.79 -17.47 -8.83
N HIS A 44 4.74 -16.16 -8.58
CA HIS A 44 5.09 -15.14 -9.58
C HIS A 44 6.29 -14.27 -9.17
N LYS A 45 6.56 -14.16 -7.87
CA LYS A 45 7.58 -13.28 -7.28
C LYS A 45 8.23 -13.95 -6.08
N ARG A 46 9.26 -13.31 -5.54
CA ARG A 46 9.86 -13.73 -4.26
C ARG A 46 8.81 -13.76 -3.15
N LYS A 47 9.00 -14.67 -2.20
CA LYS A 47 8.26 -14.68 -0.94
C LYS A 47 8.33 -13.31 -0.25
N PRO A 48 7.21 -12.79 0.27
CA PRO A 48 7.21 -11.60 1.12
C PRO A 48 8.14 -11.77 2.34
N ILE A 49 8.70 -10.67 2.84
CA ILE A 49 9.48 -10.67 4.08
C ILE A 49 8.54 -10.86 5.28
N LEU A 50 7.44 -10.12 5.30
CA LEU A 50 6.42 -10.20 6.34
C LEU A 50 5.41 -11.30 6.02
N ASN A 51 4.96 -12.02 7.05
CA ASN A 51 3.91 -13.03 6.90
C ASN A 51 2.53 -12.39 6.62
N ASP A 52 1.54 -13.22 6.28
CA ASP A 52 0.21 -12.75 5.88
C ASP A 52 -0.50 -11.98 7.01
N ASP A 53 -0.37 -12.43 8.27
CA ASP A 53 -1.01 -11.80 9.43
C ASP A 53 -0.39 -10.45 9.78
N GLU A 54 0.94 -10.33 9.66
CA GLU A 54 1.65 -9.05 9.82
C GLU A 54 1.16 -8.05 8.79
N ARG A 55 1.10 -8.44 7.51
CA ARG A 55 0.65 -7.56 6.43
C ARG A 55 -0.83 -7.20 6.58
N TYR A 56 -1.67 -8.16 6.97
CA TYR A 56 -3.08 -7.92 7.24
C TYR A 56 -3.28 -6.93 8.39
N THR A 57 -2.53 -7.10 9.49
CA THR A 57 -2.57 -6.18 10.64
C THR A 57 -2.21 -4.75 10.25
N MET A 58 -1.24 -4.58 9.34
CA MET A 58 -0.89 -3.25 8.83
C MET A 58 -2.04 -2.60 8.05
N LEU A 59 -2.73 -3.35 7.20
CA LEU A 59 -3.87 -2.83 6.43
C LEU A 59 -5.04 -2.45 7.35
N GLU A 60 -5.38 -3.31 8.31
CA GLU A 60 -6.41 -3.02 9.33
C GLU A 60 -6.05 -1.87 10.27
N GLY A 61 -4.78 -1.46 10.31
CA GLY A 61 -4.31 -0.29 11.04
C GLY A 61 -4.42 1.02 10.25
N CYS A 62 -4.70 0.96 8.95
CA CYS A 62 -4.65 2.12 8.07
C CYS A 62 -6.01 2.83 8.00
N LYS A 63 -6.05 4.09 8.46
CA LYS A 63 -7.29 4.90 8.52
C LYS A 63 -8.01 5.14 7.19
N TYR A 64 -7.35 4.92 6.06
CA TYR A 64 -7.91 5.14 4.72
C TYR A 64 -8.61 3.90 4.16
N ILE A 65 -8.36 2.72 4.75
CA ILE A 65 -8.93 1.45 4.33
C ILE A 65 -10.19 1.18 5.15
N ASP A 66 -11.33 0.97 4.50
CA ASP A 66 -12.58 0.65 5.19
C ASP A 66 -12.73 -0.85 5.43
N LYS A 67 -12.14 -1.68 4.58
CA LYS A 67 -12.17 -3.15 4.69
C LYS A 67 -10.95 -3.80 4.06
N THR A 68 -10.36 -4.76 4.76
CA THR A 68 -9.35 -5.64 4.19
C THR A 68 -9.99 -6.98 3.79
N ILE A 69 -9.59 -7.53 2.65
CA ILE A 69 -9.99 -8.86 2.17
C ILE A 69 -8.74 -9.63 1.73
N ASN A 70 -8.70 -10.92 2.04
CA ASN A 70 -7.70 -11.82 1.47
C ASN A 70 -8.02 -12.06 -0.03
N SER A 71 -7.23 -11.43 -0.92
CA SER A 71 -7.41 -11.49 -2.37
C SER A 71 -6.66 -12.67 -2.96
N ARG A 72 -7.34 -13.80 -3.12
CA ARG A 72 -6.77 -15.00 -3.78
C ARG A 72 -6.93 -14.96 -5.30
N PHE A 73 -8.01 -14.36 -5.77
CA PHE A 73 -8.37 -14.27 -7.18
C PHE A 73 -7.78 -12.99 -7.80
N SER A 74 -7.31 -13.07 -9.05
CA SER A 74 -6.97 -11.89 -9.86
C SER A 74 -8.20 -11.04 -10.15
N VAL A 75 -8.00 -9.76 -10.51
CA VAL A 75 -9.11 -8.88 -10.97
C VAL A 75 -9.91 -9.53 -12.09
N LYS A 76 -9.25 -10.21 -13.04
CA LYS A 76 -9.93 -10.95 -14.10
C LYS A 76 -10.88 -12.00 -13.53
N GLU A 77 -10.39 -12.87 -12.65
CA GLU A 77 -11.19 -13.93 -12.02
C GLU A 77 -12.31 -13.37 -11.12
N MET A 78 -12.13 -12.20 -10.51
CA MET A 78 -13.19 -11.52 -9.76
C MET A 78 -14.25 -10.90 -10.68
N MET A 79 -13.85 -10.43 -11.86
CA MET A 79 -14.70 -9.70 -12.80
C MET A 79 -15.47 -10.59 -13.76
N GLU A 80 -14.92 -11.73 -14.15
CA GLU A 80 -15.46 -12.61 -15.19
C GLU A 80 -15.71 -14.02 -14.66
N ASP A 81 -16.80 -14.64 -15.09
CA ASP A 81 -16.98 -16.10 -14.96
C ASP A 81 -16.17 -16.86 -16.02
N GLU A 82 -16.28 -18.20 -16.02
CA GLU A 82 -15.61 -19.08 -16.98
C GLU A 82 -15.94 -18.78 -18.45
N ASN A 83 -17.06 -18.10 -18.73
CA ASN A 83 -17.51 -17.73 -20.06
C ASN A 83 -17.21 -16.26 -20.40
N GLY A 84 -16.47 -15.54 -19.54
CA GLY A 84 -16.14 -14.12 -19.75
C GLY A 84 -17.26 -13.14 -19.40
N LYS A 85 -18.36 -13.61 -18.80
CA LYS A 85 -19.48 -12.73 -18.42
C LYS A 85 -19.12 -11.96 -17.16
N HIS A 86 -19.48 -10.68 -17.13
CA HIS A 86 -19.24 -9.84 -15.96
C HIS A 86 -20.05 -10.31 -14.74
N VAL A 87 -19.35 -10.61 -13.63
CA VAL A 87 -19.93 -11.12 -12.38
C VAL A 87 -19.50 -10.34 -11.13
N ASN A 88 -18.51 -9.44 -11.22
CA ASN A 88 -18.03 -8.67 -10.08
C ASN A 88 -19.15 -7.84 -9.44
N LYS A 89 -19.27 -7.96 -8.11
CA LYS A 89 -20.15 -7.14 -7.27
C LYS A 89 -19.41 -6.50 -6.10
N LEU A 90 -18.09 -6.64 -6.02
CA LEU A 90 -17.26 -6.21 -4.90
C LEU A 90 -16.91 -4.73 -5.00
N PHE A 91 -16.63 -4.24 -6.20
CA PHE A 91 -16.18 -2.87 -6.44
C PHE A 91 -16.72 -2.29 -7.73
N ASP A 92 -16.80 -0.97 -7.80
CA ASP A 92 -17.18 -0.21 -9.00
C ASP A 92 -15.94 0.13 -9.82
N PHE A 93 -14.80 0.37 -9.16
CA PHE A 93 -13.51 0.59 -9.80
C PHE A 93 -12.38 -0.16 -9.10
N VAL A 94 -11.41 -0.65 -9.87
CA VAL A 94 -10.08 -1.02 -9.35
C VAL A 94 -9.14 0.16 -9.53
N ALA A 95 -8.39 0.50 -8.48
CA ALA A 95 -7.40 1.55 -8.47
C ALA A 95 -5.99 0.96 -8.38
N HIS A 96 -5.07 1.45 -9.20
CA HIS A 96 -3.66 1.09 -9.13
C HIS A 96 -2.75 2.27 -9.47
N GLY A 97 -1.49 2.20 -9.03
CA GLY A 97 -0.47 3.15 -9.45
C GLY A 97 -0.19 3.09 -10.96
N ASN A 98 0.43 4.12 -11.50
CA ASN A 98 0.78 4.25 -12.92
C ASN A 98 1.96 3.38 -13.40
N ASP A 99 2.41 2.43 -12.59
CA ASP A 99 3.42 1.46 -13.02
C ASP A 99 2.79 0.44 -13.99
N PRO A 100 3.51 0.02 -15.05
CA PRO A 100 3.09 -1.11 -15.87
C PRO A 100 2.95 -2.38 -15.02
N VAL A 101 1.77 -3.02 -15.06
CA VAL A 101 1.50 -4.27 -14.36
C VAL A 101 1.21 -5.36 -15.37
N VAL A 102 2.27 -6.07 -15.75
CA VAL A 102 2.19 -7.20 -16.66
C VAL A 102 2.21 -8.52 -15.88
N CYS A 103 1.36 -9.42 -16.30
CA CYS A 103 1.29 -10.78 -15.83
C CYS A 103 2.43 -11.59 -16.48
N TRP A 104 2.69 -12.80 -15.99
CA TRP A 104 3.81 -13.64 -16.45
C TRP A 104 3.78 -13.96 -17.95
N ASN A 105 2.59 -13.92 -18.57
CA ASN A 105 2.36 -14.13 -19.99
C ASN A 105 2.47 -12.84 -20.83
N GLY A 106 2.89 -11.72 -20.23
CA GLY A 106 3.03 -10.42 -20.90
C GLY A 106 1.74 -9.62 -21.04
N VAL A 107 0.61 -10.14 -20.58
CA VAL A 107 -0.69 -9.47 -20.64
C VAL A 107 -0.85 -8.50 -19.47
N ASP A 108 -1.48 -7.35 -19.68
CA ASP A 108 -1.79 -6.41 -18.61
C ASP A 108 -2.76 -7.05 -17.59
N CYS A 109 -2.35 -7.09 -16.32
CA CYS A 109 -3.14 -7.77 -15.29
C CYS A 109 -4.50 -7.10 -15.01
N TYR A 110 -4.70 -5.86 -15.45
CA TYR A 110 -5.95 -5.12 -15.34
C TYR A 110 -6.64 -4.89 -16.70
N GLN A 111 -6.23 -5.59 -17.77
CA GLN A 111 -6.82 -5.44 -19.11
C GLN A 111 -8.35 -5.48 -19.09
N VAL A 112 -8.92 -6.50 -18.44
CA VAL A 112 -10.38 -6.72 -18.28
C VAL A 112 -11.08 -5.52 -17.64
N ALA A 113 -10.43 -4.87 -16.66
CA ALA A 113 -10.97 -3.69 -16.00
C ALA A 113 -10.85 -2.44 -16.89
N LYS A 114 -9.75 -2.30 -17.63
CA LYS A 114 -9.53 -1.19 -18.58
C LYS A 114 -10.53 -1.23 -19.73
N GLU A 115 -10.74 -2.38 -20.34
CA GLU A 115 -11.71 -2.60 -21.43
C GLU A 115 -13.15 -2.27 -21.00
N ARG A 116 -13.46 -2.47 -19.71
CA ARG A 116 -14.78 -2.17 -19.12
C ARG A 116 -14.88 -0.78 -18.50
N LEU A 117 -13.87 0.08 -18.65
CA LEU A 117 -13.81 1.43 -18.05
C LEU A 117 -13.93 1.42 -16.51
N MET A 118 -13.51 0.33 -15.87
CA MET A 118 -13.53 0.11 -14.42
C MET A 118 -12.14 0.28 -13.78
N TYR A 119 -11.13 0.72 -14.53
CA TYR A 119 -9.78 0.98 -14.04
C TYR A 119 -9.58 2.47 -13.73
N LYS A 120 -9.02 2.78 -12.56
CA LYS A 120 -8.58 4.12 -12.16
C LYS A 120 -7.10 4.11 -11.85
N GLU A 121 -6.39 5.10 -12.38
CA GLU A 121 -4.96 5.26 -12.15
C GLU A 121 -4.70 6.43 -11.21
N PHE A 122 -3.69 6.29 -10.36
CA PHE A 122 -3.11 7.39 -9.60
C PHE A 122 -1.59 7.42 -9.73
N LYS A 123 -1.01 8.60 -9.65
CA LYS A 123 0.44 8.77 -9.65
C LYS A 123 1.03 8.26 -8.35
N ARG A 124 2.18 7.57 -8.39
CA ARG A 124 2.93 7.22 -7.18
C ARG A 124 3.69 8.42 -6.62
N VAL A 125 3.82 8.49 -5.31
CA VAL A 125 4.75 9.40 -4.63
C VAL A 125 6.16 8.84 -4.72
N CYS A 126 7.12 9.70 -5.09
CA CYS A 126 8.52 9.34 -5.29
C CYS A 126 9.26 9.07 -3.95
N GLY A 127 10.46 8.51 -4.02
CA GLY A 127 11.31 8.19 -2.87
C GLY A 127 10.87 7.00 -2.00
N PHE A 128 9.58 6.71 -1.85
CA PHE A 128 9.09 5.58 -1.04
C PHE A 128 8.89 4.30 -1.85
N SER A 129 9.78 3.32 -1.64
CA SER A 129 9.63 1.98 -2.19
C SER A 129 10.24 0.90 -1.30
N THR A 130 9.70 -0.31 -1.38
CA THR A 130 10.29 -1.51 -0.75
C THR A 130 11.74 -1.71 -1.19
N THR A 131 12.07 -1.44 -2.46
CA THR A 131 13.43 -1.52 -2.98
C THR A 131 14.36 -0.54 -2.24
N ASN A 132 13.93 0.69 -2.03
CA ASN A 132 14.72 1.68 -1.29
C ASN A 132 14.90 1.27 0.17
N LEU A 133 13.86 0.74 0.84
CA LEU A 133 13.99 0.23 2.20
C LEU A 133 14.97 -0.93 2.31
N ILE A 134 14.88 -1.92 1.42
CA ILE A 134 15.81 -3.05 1.41
C ILE A 134 17.25 -2.56 1.19
N LYS A 135 17.45 -1.62 0.26
CA LYS A 135 18.77 -1.00 0.06
C LYS A 135 19.24 -0.30 1.33
N ARG A 136 18.42 0.50 2.01
CA ARG A 136 18.77 1.14 3.28
C ARG A 136 19.25 0.12 4.33
N ILE A 137 18.55 -1.01 4.46
CA ILE A 137 18.92 -2.09 5.39
C ILE A 137 20.24 -2.75 5.00
N ILE A 138 20.44 -3.07 3.72
CA ILE A 138 21.67 -3.70 3.23
C ILE A 138 22.86 -2.76 3.44
N LEU A 139 22.72 -1.49 3.10
CA LEU A 139 23.78 -0.48 3.21
C LEU A 139 24.26 -0.29 4.64
N ARG A 140 23.32 -0.23 5.59
CA ARG A 140 23.62 -0.13 7.03
C ARG A 140 24.45 -1.32 7.56
N ASN A 141 24.30 -2.48 6.93
CA ASN A 141 25.01 -3.71 7.31
C ASN A 141 26.26 -3.96 6.47
N SER A 142 26.55 -3.13 5.47
CA SER A 142 27.72 -3.26 4.62
C SER A 142 28.86 -2.36 5.11
N SER A 143 30.04 -2.91 5.32
CA SER A 143 31.26 -2.14 5.64
C SER A 143 31.84 -1.39 4.43
N ILE A 144 31.18 -1.47 3.27
CA ILE A 144 31.76 -1.18 1.94
C ILE A 144 31.34 0.18 1.39
N LEU A 145 30.33 0.84 1.97
CA LEU A 145 29.83 2.12 1.45
C LEU A 145 29.97 3.21 2.51
N GLN A 146 30.56 4.35 2.11
CA GLN A 146 30.50 5.54 2.93
C GLN A 146 29.02 5.90 3.07
N GLU A 147 28.44 5.68 4.27
CA GLU A 147 27.00 5.83 4.54
C GLU A 147 26.44 7.17 4.06
N ASN A 148 27.26 8.22 4.02
CA ASN A 148 26.79 9.60 3.98
C ASN A 148 26.14 10.06 2.66
N ASP A 149 26.44 9.47 1.50
CA ASP A 149 25.97 10.03 0.21
C ASP A 149 24.58 9.50 -0.18
N TYR A 150 24.38 8.17 -0.12
CA TYR A 150 23.13 7.55 -0.60
C TYR A 150 21.90 7.87 0.25
N PHE A 151 22.04 7.86 1.59
CA PHE A 151 20.91 8.21 2.46
C PHE A 151 20.51 9.67 2.29
N ALA A 152 21.49 10.57 2.19
CA ALA A 152 21.26 11.99 1.96
C ALA A 152 20.56 12.25 0.63
N GLU A 153 20.92 11.53 -0.44
CA GLU A 153 20.26 11.65 -1.75
C GLU A 153 18.78 11.23 -1.72
N ILE A 154 18.44 10.09 -1.11
CA ILE A 154 17.03 9.67 -1.02
C ILE A 154 16.25 10.62 -0.11
N ASP A 155 16.82 11.00 1.02
CA ASP A 155 16.13 11.92 1.93
C ASP A 155 15.93 13.28 1.25
N LYS A 156 16.88 13.74 0.43
CA LYS A 156 16.73 14.91 -0.43
C LYS A 156 15.61 14.71 -1.45
N GLU A 157 15.53 13.56 -2.13
CA GLU A 157 14.44 13.24 -3.06
C GLU A 157 13.07 13.34 -2.38
N ILE A 158 12.94 12.82 -1.15
CA ILE A 158 11.67 12.83 -0.40
C ILE A 158 11.34 14.24 0.12
N LEU A 159 12.32 14.94 0.71
CA LEU A 159 12.11 16.21 1.39
C LEU A 159 11.99 17.39 0.44
N GLU A 160 12.70 17.37 -0.68
CA GLU A 160 12.65 18.47 -1.67
C GLU A 160 11.48 18.31 -2.64
N ASN A 161 10.98 17.09 -2.85
CA ASN A 161 9.84 16.85 -3.73
C ASN A 161 8.54 17.48 -3.18
N GLU A 162 7.95 18.37 -3.99
CA GLU A 162 6.75 19.13 -3.60
C GLU A 162 5.52 18.24 -3.38
N GLU A 163 5.35 17.18 -4.17
CA GLU A 163 4.24 16.23 -4.03
C GLU A 163 4.39 15.41 -2.73
N CYS A 164 5.61 14.97 -2.41
CA CYS A 164 5.91 14.30 -1.14
C CYS A 164 5.58 15.21 0.05
N ARG A 165 6.02 16.47 0.01
CA ARG A 165 5.73 17.44 1.07
C ARG A 165 4.23 17.71 1.23
N LYS A 166 3.50 17.89 0.12
CA LYS A 166 2.04 18.04 0.14
C LYS A 166 1.36 16.80 0.71
N PHE A 167 1.83 15.60 0.37
CA PHE A 167 1.31 14.38 0.95
C PHE A 167 1.55 14.32 2.45
N ILE A 168 2.79 14.53 2.90
CA ILE A 168 3.15 14.51 4.32
C ILE A 168 2.31 15.53 5.11
N SER A 169 2.06 16.73 4.58
CA SER A 169 1.23 17.73 5.25
C SER A 169 -0.26 17.38 5.31
N GLN A 170 -0.74 16.53 4.40
CA GLN A 170 -2.10 15.98 4.43
C GLN A 170 -2.24 14.77 5.38
N ILE A 171 -1.13 14.14 5.74
CA ILE A 171 -1.11 13.05 6.73
C ILE A 171 -1.00 13.66 8.13
N GLY A 172 -2.12 13.66 8.85
CA GLY A 172 -2.11 13.98 10.27
C GLY A 172 -3.51 13.94 10.86
N PRO A 173 -3.65 13.84 12.19
CA PRO A 173 -4.90 14.18 12.84
C PRO A 173 -5.18 15.67 12.65
N GLN A 174 -6.45 16.03 12.42
CA GLN A 174 -6.90 17.41 12.61
C GLN A 174 -7.06 17.61 14.12
N ASN A 175 -6.58 18.74 14.66
CA ASN A 175 -6.75 19.05 16.08
C ASN A 175 -8.24 19.19 16.38
N GLU A 176 -8.79 18.24 17.11
CA GLU A 176 -10.18 18.27 17.58
C GLU A 176 -10.19 18.66 19.06
N GLU A 177 -10.98 19.67 19.40
CA GLU A 177 -11.21 20.06 20.79
C GLU A 177 -11.93 18.93 21.56
N ASN A 178 -11.70 18.85 22.88
CA ASN A 178 -12.37 17.91 23.80
C ASN A 178 -12.03 16.41 23.65
N LYS A 179 -10.82 16.05 23.19
CA LYS A 179 -10.35 14.65 23.21
C LYS A 179 -9.46 14.34 24.42
N ARG A 180 -9.52 13.08 24.90
CA ARG A 180 -8.54 12.54 25.85
C ARG A 180 -7.19 12.42 25.14
N VAL A 181 -6.17 13.10 25.65
CA VAL A 181 -4.82 13.05 25.10
C VAL A 181 -4.06 11.90 25.76
N ILE A 182 -3.54 10.99 24.94
CA ILE A 182 -2.69 9.86 25.36
C ILE A 182 -1.35 10.02 24.65
N TYR A 183 -0.27 10.02 25.42
CA TYR A 183 1.09 10.15 24.90
C TYR A 183 1.80 8.80 24.89
N ILE A 184 2.43 8.47 23.77
CA ILE A 184 3.30 7.33 23.60
C ILE A 184 4.60 7.79 22.95
N SER A 185 5.73 7.25 23.40
CA SER A 185 7.04 7.50 22.83
C SER A 185 7.67 6.22 22.30
N GLY A 186 8.56 6.38 21.32
CA GLY A 186 9.28 5.30 20.68
C GLY A 186 9.95 5.81 19.41
N THR A 187 10.89 5.03 18.87
CA THR A 187 11.52 5.38 17.59
C THR A 187 10.53 5.24 16.43
N PHE A 188 9.62 4.25 16.51
CA PHE A 188 8.69 3.89 15.44
C PHE A 188 9.36 3.65 14.07
N ASP A 189 10.64 3.25 14.09
CA ASP A 189 11.38 2.88 12.88
C ASP A 189 10.82 1.58 12.28
N LEU A 190 10.85 1.48 10.95
CA LEU A 190 10.21 0.41 10.17
C LEU A 190 8.82 0.04 10.72
N PHE A 191 7.95 1.05 10.82
CA PHE A 191 6.60 0.92 11.41
C PHE A 191 5.89 -0.38 10.98
N HIS A 192 5.53 -1.22 11.95
CA HIS A 192 5.16 -2.63 11.76
C HIS A 192 3.98 -3.05 12.66
N ALA A 193 3.52 -4.30 12.53
CA ALA A 193 2.31 -4.81 13.17
C ALA A 193 2.32 -4.69 14.71
N GLY A 194 3.48 -4.89 15.34
CA GLY A 194 3.68 -4.60 16.77
C GLY A 194 3.35 -3.14 17.15
N HIS A 195 3.84 -2.15 16.40
CA HIS A 195 3.51 -0.74 16.64
C HIS A 195 2.01 -0.47 16.46
N VAL A 196 1.38 -1.04 15.43
CA VAL A 196 -0.08 -0.95 15.23
C VAL A 196 -0.84 -1.51 16.43
N SER A 197 -0.41 -2.65 16.97
CA SER A 197 -1.05 -3.29 18.12
C SER A 197 -0.94 -2.44 19.39
N ILE A 198 0.23 -1.87 19.66
CA ILE A 198 0.44 -0.96 20.79
C ILE A 198 -0.44 0.29 20.66
N LEU A 199 -0.53 0.88 19.47
CA LEU A 199 -1.37 2.06 19.23
C LEU A 199 -2.87 1.75 19.32
N LYS A 200 -3.29 0.54 18.92
CA LYS A 200 -4.67 0.08 19.12
C LYS A 200 -4.99 -0.04 20.61
N TYR A 201 -4.12 -0.69 21.38
CA TYR A 201 -4.26 -0.81 22.83
C TYR A 201 -4.28 0.55 23.53
N ALA A 202 -3.42 1.48 23.13
CA ALA A 202 -3.38 2.83 23.70
C ALA A 202 -4.64 3.66 23.38
N ARG A 203 -5.43 3.28 22.36
CA ARG A 203 -6.66 3.99 21.97
C ARG A 203 -7.89 3.53 22.76
N GLU A 204 -7.85 2.31 23.33
CA GLU A 204 -8.90 1.73 24.17
C GLU A 204 -8.92 2.36 25.57
#